data_AF-A0A328RZM8-F1
#
_entry.id   AF-A0A328RZM8-F1
#
_cell.length_a   1.000
_cell.length_b   1.000
_cell.length_c   1.000
_cell.angle_alpha   90.00
_cell.angle_beta   90.00
_cell.angle_gamma   90.00
#
_symmetry.space_group_name_H-M   'P 1'
#
loop_
_entity.id
_entity.type
_entity.pdbx_description
1 polymer ?
#
loop_
_entity_poly.entity_id
_entity_poly.type
_entity_poly.pdbx_seq_one_letter_code
_entity_poly.pdbx_strand_id
1 'polypeptide(L)'
;MDRRGQVAMEYMLIFFIVLIILSTISVPLVSDEINNVNDVASSVKAKNMLVNIAGTVNMVYSSDYGSMRTISVDCPIKSRVYYKSISNKHYIYTYVLLSDNSTKEVRVQVPCKVSFNNNPSYYYSYLNKRWYYNTEVKWINSSNGYDSVNVYFK
;
A
#
# COMPACT_ATOMS: atom_id res chain seq x y z
N MET A 1 15.29 -41.92 -49.94
CA MET A 1 15.12 -41.19 -48.66
C MET A 1 15.55 -42.12 -47.53
N ASP A 2 16.53 -41.70 -46.72
CA ASP A 2 17.02 -42.51 -45.62
C ASP A 2 16.02 -42.47 -44.45
N ARG A 3 15.43 -43.63 -44.12
CA ARG A 3 14.41 -43.77 -43.07
C ARG A 3 14.88 -43.22 -41.73
N ARG A 4 16.18 -43.30 -41.45
CA ARG A 4 16.78 -42.81 -40.20
C ARG A 4 16.75 -41.28 -40.10
N GLY A 5 16.95 -40.58 -41.22
CA GLY A 5 16.91 -39.12 -41.28
C GLY A 5 15.48 -38.57 -41.14
N GLN A 6 14.49 -39.25 -41.72
CA GLN A 6 13.08 -38.89 -41.57
C GLN A 6 12.62 -39.01 -40.11
N VAL A 7 12.96 -40.13 -39.46
CA VAL A 7 12.61 -40.38 -38.06
C VAL A 7 13.29 -39.37 -37.13
N ALA A 8 14.56 -39.02 -37.37
CA ALA A 8 15.26 -38.00 -36.60
C ALA A 8 14.60 -36.61 -36.71
N MET A 9 14.15 -36.21 -37.90
CA MET A 9 13.40 -34.96 -38.10
C MET A 9 12.07 -34.96 -37.34
N GLU A 10 11.33 -36.06 -37.37
CA GLU A 10 10.06 -36.18 -36.65
C GLU A 10 10.24 -36.01 -35.14
N TYR A 11 11.27 -36.64 -34.56
CA TYR A 11 11.59 -36.45 -33.15
C TYR A 11 12.02 -35.02 -32.82
N MET A 12 12.79 -34.35 -33.68
CA MET A 12 13.12 -32.94 -33.49
C MET A 12 11.86 -32.08 -33.50
N LEU A 13 10.95 -32.33 -34.45
CA LEU A 13 9.70 -31.57 -34.59
C LEU A 13 8.81 -31.76 -33.36
N ILE A 14 8.65 -32.99 -32.87
CA ILE A 14 7.94 -33.29 -31.61
C ILE A 14 8.59 -32.56 -30.43
N PHE A 15 9.92 -32.59 -30.33
CA PHE A 15 10.65 -31.90 -29.27
C PHE A 15 10.40 -30.38 -29.29
N PHE A 16 10.44 -29.75 -30.47
CA PHE A 16 10.11 -28.33 -30.62
C PHE A 16 8.67 -28.02 -30.24
N ILE A 17 7.70 -28.86 -30.65
CA ILE A 17 6.29 -28.68 -30.25
C ILE A 17 6.16 -28.72 -28.73
N VAL A 18 6.81 -29.67 -28.07
CA VAL A 18 6.79 -29.76 -26.60
C VAL A 18 7.37 -28.50 -25.96
N LEU A 19 8.49 -27.98 -26.47
CA LEU A 19 9.06 -26.72 -25.98
C LEU A 19 8.12 -25.52 -26.16
N ILE A 20 7.41 -25.44 -27.29
CA ILE A 20 6.44 -24.37 -27.55
C ILE A 20 5.25 -24.47 -26.58
N ILE A 21 4.74 -25.69 -26.35
CA ILE A 21 3.64 -25.90 -25.39
C ILE A 21 4.09 -25.51 -23.98
N LEU A 22 5.28 -25.94 -23.56
CA LEU A 22 5.82 -25.62 -22.25
C LEU A 22 6.03 -24.11 -22.06
N SER A 23 6.57 -23.41 -23.06
CA SER A 23 6.79 -21.96 -22.97
C SER A 23 5.46 -21.19 -22.94
N THR A 24 4.47 -21.61 -23.73
CA THR A 24 3.15 -20.99 -23.79
C THR A 24 2.43 -21.04 -22.44
N ILE A 25 2.62 -22.11 -21.66
CA ILE A 25 2.01 -22.26 -20.34
C ILE A 25 2.86 -21.61 -19.24
N SER A 26 4.19 -21.76 -19.31
CA SER A 26 5.07 -21.34 -18.22
C SER A 26 5.24 -19.82 -18.16
N VAL A 27 5.30 -19.13 -19.30
CA VAL A 27 5.47 -17.67 -19.35
C VAL A 27 4.32 -16.91 -18.68
N PRO A 28 3.04 -17.13 -19.03
CA PRO A 28 1.94 -16.42 -18.35
C PRO A 28 1.86 -16.77 -16.86
N LEU A 29 2.12 -18.03 -16.50
CA LEU A 29 2.09 -18.45 -15.09
C LEU A 29 3.14 -17.72 -14.23
N VAL A 30 4.36 -17.56 -14.75
CA VAL A 30 5.41 -16.78 -14.07
C VAL A 30 5.04 -15.29 -14.01
N SER A 31 4.43 -14.76 -15.08
CA SER A 31 3.97 -13.37 -15.11
C SER A 31 2.91 -13.09 -14.04
N ASP A 32 1.93 -13.98 -13.88
CA ASP A 32 0.86 -13.84 -12.90
C ASP A 32 1.41 -13.91 -11.47
N GLU A 33 2.36 -14.81 -11.21
CA GLU A 33 3.03 -14.90 -9.90
C GLU A 33 3.83 -13.63 -9.56
N ILE A 34 4.53 -13.05 -10.53
CA ILE A 34 5.25 -11.78 -10.34
C ILE A 34 4.28 -10.66 -9.95
N ASN A 35 3.13 -10.59 -10.61
CA ASN A 35 2.09 -9.60 -10.31
C ASN A 35 1.53 -9.79 -8.90
N ASN A 36 1.21 -11.02 -8.51
CA ASN A 36 0.74 -11.36 -7.16
C ASN A 36 1.75 -10.97 -6.07
N VAL A 37 3.04 -11.28 -6.28
CA VAL A 37 4.10 -10.91 -5.34
C VAL A 37 4.24 -9.40 -5.22
N ASN A 38 4.18 -8.67 -6.34
CA ASN A 38 4.24 -7.20 -6.35
C ASN A 38 3.03 -6.55 -5.65
N ASP A 39 1.85 -7.11 -5.82
CA ASP A 39 0.61 -6.67 -5.18
C ASP A 39 0.65 -6.84 -3.66
N VAL A 40 1.14 -7.99 -3.20
CA VAL A 40 1.37 -8.25 -1.77
C VAL A 40 2.43 -7.32 -1.22
N ALA A 41 3.56 -7.15 -1.93
CA ALA A 41 4.63 -6.26 -1.50
C ALA A 41 4.16 -4.81 -1.38
N SER A 42 3.38 -4.31 -2.34
CA SER A 42 2.81 -2.95 -2.33
C SER A 42 1.83 -2.77 -1.17
N SER A 43 0.99 -3.78 -0.91
CA SER A 43 0.06 -3.80 0.23
C SER A 43 0.78 -3.76 1.58
N VAL A 44 1.86 -4.53 1.72
CA VAL A 44 2.67 -4.56 2.94
C VAL A 44 3.39 -3.23 3.15
N LYS A 45 3.98 -2.65 2.09
CA LYS A 45 4.62 -1.33 2.17
C LYS A 45 3.63 -0.25 2.59
N ALA A 46 2.43 -0.24 2.00
CA ALA A 46 1.36 0.68 2.39
C ALA A 46 0.93 0.48 3.85
N LYS A 47 0.83 -0.78 4.31
CA LYS A 47 0.54 -1.08 5.71
C LYS A 47 1.63 -0.56 6.64
N ASN A 48 2.90 -0.76 6.30
CA ASN A 48 4.03 -0.28 7.10
C ASN A 48 4.05 1.25 7.20
N MET A 49 3.76 1.96 6.10
CA MET A 49 3.56 3.42 6.12
C MET A 49 2.47 3.82 7.13
N LEU A 50 1.30 3.17 7.06
CA LEU A 50 0.20 3.46 7.98
C LEU A 50 0.52 3.10 9.44
N VAL A 51 1.25 2.02 9.68
CA VAL A 51 1.71 1.62 11.02
C VAL A 51 2.68 2.66 11.59
N ASN A 52 3.60 3.18 10.78
CA ASN A 52 4.51 4.24 11.20
C ASN A 52 3.73 5.49 11.63
N ILE A 53 2.80 5.97 10.79
CA ILE A 53 1.93 7.10 11.11
C ILE A 53 1.11 6.81 12.37
N ALA A 54 0.47 5.64 12.48
CA ALA A 54 -0.34 5.26 13.62
C ALA A 54 0.47 5.19 14.92
N GLY A 55 1.70 4.70 14.86
CA GLY A 55 2.62 4.67 16.00
C GLY A 55 2.93 6.08 16.50
N THR A 56 3.23 7.02 15.60
CA THR A 56 3.47 8.42 15.97
C THR A 56 2.20 9.11 16.47
N VAL A 57 1.04 8.84 15.86
CA VAL A 57 -0.25 9.32 16.37
C VAL A 57 -0.49 8.81 17.79
N ASN A 58 -0.20 7.55 18.08
CA ASN A 58 -0.33 6.98 19.43
C ASN A 58 0.62 7.66 20.43
N MET A 59 1.86 7.93 20.03
CA MET A 59 2.82 8.65 20.88
C MET A 59 2.36 10.07 21.18
N VAL A 60 1.94 10.83 20.16
CA VAL A 60 1.41 12.19 20.33
C VAL A 60 0.14 12.17 21.18
N TYR A 61 -0.73 11.18 20.97
CA TYR A 61 -1.94 10.99 21.75
C TYR A 61 -1.67 10.59 23.23
N SER A 62 -0.50 10.02 23.51
CA SER A 62 -0.13 9.66 24.88
C SER A 62 0.66 10.77 25.60
N SER A 63 1.07 11.82 24.88
CA SER A 63 1.97 12.88 25.38
C SER A 63 1.23 14.19 25.73
N ASP A 64 -0.09 14.14 25.91
CA ASP A 64 -0.97 15.27 26.19
C ASP A 64 -1.18 16.30 25.07
N TYR A 65 -2.16 17.18 25.31
CA TYR A 65 -2.58 18.24 24.40
C TYR A 65 -1.42 19.18 24.04
N GLY A 66 -1.37 19.58 22.77
CA GLY A 66 -0.33 20.48 22.24
C GLY A 66 0.97 19.77 21.85
N SER A 67 1.12 18.49 22.17
CA SER A 67 2.26 17.69 21.74
C SER A 67 2.38 17.63 20.21
N MET A 68 3.63 17.69 19.75
CA MET A 68 3.99 17.63 18.35
C MET A 68 5.20 16.72 18.15
N ARG A 69 5.17 15.94 17.07
CA ARG A 69 6.31 15.17 16.58
C ARG A 69 6.45 15.38 15.08
N THR A 70 7.70 15.47 14.63
CA THR A 70 8.01 15.47 13.20
C THR A 70 8.66 14.15 12.85
N ILE A 71 8.13 13.48 11.83
CA ILE A 71 8.62 12.19 11.36
C ILE A 71 8.85 12.22 9.85
N SER A 72 9.73 11.33 9.39
CA SER A 72 9.87 11.02 7.99
C SER A 72 8.98 9.83 7.62
N VAL A 73 8.16 10.00 6.59
CA VAL A 73 7.24 8.96 6.10
C VAL A 73 7.57 8.66 4.65
N ASP A 74 7.90 7.40 4.36
CA ASP A 74 7.97 6.92 2.98
C ASP A 74 6.57 6.58 2.49
N CYS A 75 6.17 7.21 1.37
CA CYS A 75 4.96 6.87 0.67
C CYS A 75 5.31 5.99 -0.55
N PRO A 76 5.12 4.66 -0.45
CA PRO A 76 5.61 3.73 -1.48
C PRO A 76 4.77 3.76 -2.75
N ILE A 77 3.52 4.23 -2.67
CA ILE A 77 2.53 4.26 -3.74
C ILE A 77 1.77 5.58 -3.72
N LYS A 78 1.39 6.09 -4.90
CA LYS A 78 0.46 7.23 -4.97
C LYS A 78 -0.89 6.76 -4.43
N SER A 79 -1.32 7.32 -3.31
CA SER A 79 -2.53 6.89 -2.64
C SER A 79 -3.16 8.02 -1.85
N ARG A 80 -4.43 7.85 -1.49
CA ARG A 80 -5.12 8.75 -0.57
C ARG A 80 -5.22 8.05 0.77
N VAL A 81 -4.71 8.71 1.80
CA VAL A 81 -4.83 8.26 3.18
C VAL A 81 -6.07 8.91 3.77
N TYR A 82 -6.87 8.13 4.48
CA TYR A 82 -8.16 8.54 5.03
C TYR A 82 -8.27 8.15 6.50
N TYR A 83 -9.10 8.88 7.22
CA TYR A 83 -9.59 8.51 8.53
C TYR A 83 -11.06 8.06 8.44
N LYS A 84 -11.42 6.99 9.18
CA LYS A 84 -12.80 6.56 9.37
C LYS A 84 -12.97 5.95 10.76
N SER A 85 -14.13 6.21 11.37
CA SER A 85 -14.57 5.52 12.58
C SER A 85 -15.50 4.38 12.21
N ILE A 86 -15.24 3.18 12.72
CA ILE A 86 -16.07 1.98 12.51
C ILE A 86 -16.32 1.36 13.88
N SER A 87 -17.58 1.24 14.29
CA SER A 87 -17.97 0.61 15.57
C SER A 87 -17.21 1.18 16.78
N ASN A 88 -17.14 2.52 16.87
CA ASN A 88 -16.42 3.24 17.93
C ASN A 88 -14.90 3.01 17.98
N LYS A 89 -14.31 2.45 16.92
CA LYS A 89 -12.86 2.32 16.75
C LYS A 89 -12.39 3.22 15.62
N HIS A 90 -11.24 3.85 15.82
CA HIS A 90 -10.65 4.78 14.88
C HIS A 90 -9.65 4.06 13.97
N TYR A 91 -9.72 4.31 12.67
CA TYR A 91 -8.82 3.72 11.69
C TYR A 91 -8.26 4.79 10.75
N ILE A 92 -6.99 4.63 10.42
CA ILE A 92 -6.40 5.23 9.22
C ILE A 92 -6.31 4.14 8.17
N TYR A 93 -6.71 4.44 6.94
CA TYR A 93 -6.67 3.47 5.84
C TYR A 93 -6.30 4.12 4.52
N THR A 94 -5.86 3.29 3.59
CA THR A 94 -5.54 3.65 2.21
C THR A 94 -5.99 2.53 1.29
N TYR A 95 -6.15 2.85 0.01
CA TYR A 95 -6.47 1.87 -1.02
C TYR A 95 -5.24 1.63 -1.90
N VAL A 96 -4.93 0.36 -2.12
CA VAL A 96 -3.87 -0.10 -3.01
C VAL A 96 -4.52 -0.65 -4.27
N LEU A 97 -4.16 -0.12 -5.44
CA LEU A 97 -4.55 -0.69 -6.73
C LEU A 97 -3.68 -1.92 -6.99
N LEU A 98 -4.33 -3.05 -7.26
CA LEU A 98 -3.69 -4.33 -7.57
C LEU A 98 -3.52 -4.49 -9.09
N SER A 99 -2.72 -5.47 -9.50
CA SER A 99 -2.38 -5.72 -10.91
C SER A 99 -3.58 -6.16 -11.75
N ASP A 100 -4.63 -6.68 -11.11
CA ASP A 100 -5.92 -7.05 -11.72
C ASP A 100 -6.92 -5.88 -11.81
N ASN A 101 -6.48 -4.64 -11.55
CA ASN A 101 -7.29 -3.43 -11.40
C ASN A 101 -8.28 -3.43 -10.22
N SER A 102 -8.27 -4.45 -9.36
CA SER A 102 -9.03 -4.41 -8.12
C SER A 102 -8.36 -3.49 -7.09
N THR A 103 -9.11 -3.09 -6.07
CA THR A 103 -8.58 -2.26 -4.99
C THR A 103 -8.63 -2.99 -3.67
N LYS A 104 -7.51 -2.93 -2.93
CA LYS A 104 -7.40 -3.53 -1.60
C LYS A 104 -7.37 -2.44 -0.54
N GLU A 105 -8.30 -2.53 0.41
CA GLU A 105 -8.29 -1.69 1.60
C GLU A 105 -7.19 -2.16 2.56
N VAL A 106 -6.30 -1.25 2.93
CA VAL A 106 -5.30 -1.46 3.98
C VAL A 106 -5.61 -0.50 5.11
N ARG A 107 -5.88 -1.02 6.31
CA ARG A 107 -6.26 -0.23 7.49
C ARG A 107 -5.41 -0.55 8.71
N VAL A 108 -5.20 0.47 9.53
CA VAL A 108 -4.50 0.39 10.82
C VAL A 108 -5.32 1.14 11.87
N GLN A 109 -5.49 0.52 13.04
CA GLN A 109 -6.23 1.13 14.14
C GLN A 109 -5.39 2.24 14.78
N VAL A 110 -6.05 3.32 15.16
CA VAL A 110 -5.47 4.43 15.93
C VAL A 110 -6.30 4.66 17.20
N PRO A 111 -5.73 5.27 18.26
CA PRO A 111 -6.44 5.45 19.52
C PRO A 111 -7.49 6.58 19.46
N CYS A 112 -7.35 7.50 18.50
CA CYS A 112 -8.13 8.73 18.47
C CYS A 112 -8.54 9.11 17.06
N LYS A 113 -9.37 10.15 16.97
CA LYS A 113 -9.71 10.82 15.72
C LYS A 113 -8.47 11.43 15.08
N VAL A 114 -8.31 11.23 13.77
CA VAL A 114 -7.18 11.76 12.99
C VAL A 114 -7.69 12.72 11.93
N SER A 115 -7.06 13.87 11.84
CA SER A 115 -7.31 14.90 10.83
C SER A 115 -6.05 15.12 10.00
N PHE A 116 -6.18 15.80 8.86
CA PHE A 116 -5.08 15.99 7.92
C PHE A 116 -4.94 17.44 7.51
N ASN A 117 -3.76 17.80 6.98
CA ASN A 117 -3.48 19.10 6.37
C ASN A 117 -3.81 20.30 7.26
N ASN A 118 -3.53 20.19 8.56
CA ASN A 118 -3.80 21.22 9.57
C ASN A 118 -5.27 21.68 9.65
N ASN A 119 -6.22 20.87 9.17
CA ASN A 119 -7.64 21.15 9.24
C ASN A 119 -8.37 20.05 10.04
N PRO A 120 -8.98 20.38 11.20
CA PRO A 120 -9.65 19.41 12.07
C PRO A 120 -10.83 18.67 11.41
N SER A 121 -11.41 19.26 10.36
CA SER A 121 -12.56 18.71 9.62
C SER A 121 -12.14 17.91 8.38
N TYR A 122 -10.84 17.85 8.08
CA TYR A 122 -10.33 17.20 6.89
C TYR A 122 -9.80 15.81 7.22
N TYR A 123 -10.48 14.78 6.72
CA TYR A 123 -10.23 13.37 7.07
C TYR A 123 -9.45 12.61 6.00
N TYR A 124 -8.75 13.31 5.10
CA TYR A 124 -7.94 12.64 4.09
C TYR A 124 -6.74 13.47 3.66
N SER A 125 -5.73 12.84 3.06
CA SER A 125 -4.66 13.55 2.35
C SER A 125 -4.22 12.77 1.12
N TYR A 126 -3.90 13.49 0.04
CA TYR A 126 -3.38 12.91 -1.19
C TYR A 126 -1.86 12.82 -1.10
N LEU A 127 -1.34 11.62 -1.19
CA LEU A 127 0.10 11.37 -1.17
C LEU A 127 0.59 10.92 -2.53
N ASN A 128 1.68 11.54 -2.96
CA ASN A 128 2.45 11.08 -4.11
C ASN A 128 3.50 10.05 -3.65
N LYS A 129 3.97 9.23 -4.59
CA LYS A 129 5.06 8.29 -4.32
C LYS A 129 6.36 9.05 -4.09
N ARG A 130 6.69 9.33 -2.84
CA ARG A 130 7.90 10.04 -2.41
C ARG A 130 8.10 9.92 -0.90
N TRP A 131 9.30 10.28 -0.46
CA TRP A 131 9.58 10.55 0.95
C TRP A 131 9.01 11.91 1.36
N TYR A 132 8.34 11.93 2.51
CA TYR A 132 7.88 13.13 3.21
C TYR A 132 8.69 13.28 4.48
N TYR A 133 9.77 14.06 4.40
CA TYR A 133 10.76 14.14 5.49
C TYR A 133 10.27 14.94 6.70
N ASN A 134 9.35 15.89 6.49
CA ASN A 134 8.88 16.84 7.50
C ASN A 134 7.38 16.66 7.77
N THR A 135 6.95 15.41 7.98
CA THR A 135 5.56 15.14 8.33
C THR A 135 5.31 15.51 9.78
N GLU A 136 4.47 16.51 10.02
CA GLU A 136 4.13 16.99 11.35
C GLU A 136 2.89 16.25 11.85
N VAL A 137 3.02 15.63 13.02
CA VAL A 137 1.92 14.99 13.75
C VAL A 137 1.71 15.79 15.03
N LYS A 138 0.56 16.47 15.14
CA LYS A 138 0.29 17.40 16.24
C LYS A 138 -1.09 17.17 16.82
N TRP A 139 -1.20 17.22 18.15
CA TRP A 139 -2.50 17.29 18.79
C TRP A 139 -3.13 18.67 18.57
N ILE A 140 -4.33 18.70 17.99
CA ILE A 140 -5.10 19.93 17.77
C ILE A 140 -6.49 19.83 18.39
N ASN A 141 -7.01 20.95 18.88
CA ASN A 141 -8.42 21.08 19.21
C ASN A 141 -9.17 21.62 18.00
N SER A 142 -10.31 21.02 17.68
CA SER A 142 -11.27 21.66 16.77
C SER A 142 -11.97 22.81 17.48
N SER A 143 -12.32 23.87 16.77
CA SER A 143 -13.17 24.95 17.27
C SER A 143 -14.52 24.47 17.83
N ASN A 144 -14.93 23.24 17.50
CA ASN A 144 -16.13 22.57 18.03
C ASN A 144 -15.86 21.67 19.26
N GLY A 145 -14.67 21.73 19.87
CA GLY A 145 -14.32 20.99 21.08
C GLY A 145 -13.96 19.51 20.88
N TYR A 146 -13.81 19.06 19.63
CA TYR A 146 -13.36 17.70 19.33
C TYR A 146 -11.83 17.65 19.24
N ASP A 147 -11.21 16.94 20.18
CA ASP A 147 -9.79 16.62 20.13
C ASP A 147 -9.48 15.69 18.95
N SER A 148 -8.43 16.03 18.19
CA SER A 148 -7.92 15.18 17.12
C SER A 148 -6.43 15.34 16.94
N VAL A 149 -5.77 14.26 16.50
CA VAL A 149 -4.38 14.36 16.07
C VAL A 149 -4.36 14.71 14.59
N ASN A 150 -3.71 15.82 14.25
CA ASN A 150 -3.51 16.24 12.87
C ASN A 150 -2.22 15.66 12.30
N VAL A 151 -2.28 15.17 11.07
CA VAL A 151 -1.12 14.74 10.29
C VAL A 151 -0.98 15.65 9.08
N TYR A 152 0.13 16.37 9.00
CA TYR A 152 0.44 17.26 7.89
C TYR A 152 1.70 16.81 7.16
N PHE A 153 1.52 16.39 5.92
CA PHE A 153 2.59 15.93 5.03
C PHE A 153 3.20 17.12 4.28
N LYS A 154 4.52 17.33 4.42
CA LYS A 154 5.29 18.36 3.72
C LYS A 154 6.27 17.71 2.73
#